data_AF-A0A2N3D3B4-F1
#
_entry.id   AF-A0A2N3D3B4-F1
#
_cell.length_a   1.000
_cell.length_b   1.000
_cell.length_c   1.000
_cell.angle_alpha   90.00
_cell.angle_beta   90.00
_cell.angle_gamma   90.00
#
_symmetry.space_group_name_H-M   'P 1'
#
loop_
_entity.id
_entity.type
_entity.pdbx_description
1 polymer ?
#
loop_
_entity_poly.entity_id
_entity_poly.type
_entity_poly.pdbx_seq_one_letter_code
_entity_poly.pdbx_strand_id
1 'polypeptide(L)'
;RENGMKGAIERAQELVDQTDGAWMPSQFDNSANPAIHASTTAHEILADFADAPIDVMITGVGTGGHLTGCAEELKKHWAGFKAYGVEPELSPVINGGQPGPHPIQGIGAGFIPGNLHTAAIDGAIQVGAEEAKEMARRAAREEGMLVGISSGATLAAIAKKLGELPAGARVLGFNYDTGERYLSVPDFLPVE
;
A
#
# COMPACT_ATOMS: atom_id res chain seq x y z
N ARG A 1 10.34 17.72 -11.58
CA ARG A 1 9.80 17.00 -10.40
C ARG A 1 8.68 17.79 -9.68
N GLU A 2 8.37 19.04 -10.09
CA GLU A 2 7.56 19.98 -9.30
C GLU A 2 6.11 19.55 -9.00
N ASN A 3 5.45 18.76 -9.85
CA ASN A 3 4.02 18.42 -9.69
C ASN A 3 3.75 16.97 -9.23
N GLY A 4 4.78 16.23 -8.79
CA GLY A 4 4.63 14.85 -8.28
C GLY A 4 3.95 13.88 -9.27
N MET A 5 3.15 12.95 -8.74
CA MET A 5 2.42 11.96 -9.54
C MET A 5 1.35 12.61 -10.43
N LYS A 6 0.66 13.64 -9.93
CA LYS A 6 -0.36 14.36 -10.70
C LYS A 6 0.21 14.95 -12.00
N GLY A 7 1.36 15.62 -11.92
CA GLY A 7 2.01 16.15 -13.12
C GLY A 7 2.49 15.08 -14.10
N ALA A 8 2.89 13.90 -13.59
CA ALA A 8 3.25 12.78 -14.46
C ALA A 8 2.02 12.23 -15.22
N ILE A 9 0.86 12.17 -14.57
CA ILE A 9 -0.42 11.77 -15.19
C ILE A 9 -0.85 12.79 -16.24
N GLU A 10 -0.80 14.09 -15.92
CA GLU A 10 -1.12 15.17 -16.88
C GLU A 10 -0.24 15.08 -18.13
N ARG A 11 1.08 14.90 -17.95
CA ARG A 11 2.00 14.74 -19.08
C ARG A 11 1.75 13.47 -19.88
N ALA A 12 1.39 12.36 -19.22
CA ALA A 12 1.05 11.12 -19.90
C ALA A 12 -0.22 11.29 -20.77
N GLN A 13 -1.23 12.02 -20.28
CA GLN A 13 -2.43 12.32 -21.05
C GLN A 13 -2.12 13.18 -22.28
N GLU A 14 -1.30 14.22 -22.15
CA GLU A 14 -0.87 15.02 -23.30
C GLU A 14 -0.20 14.17 -24.39
N LEU A 15 0.64 13.20 -23.99
CA LEU A 15 1.30 12.30 -24.93
C LEU A 15 0.31 11.40 -25.68
N VAL A 16 -0.72 10.92 -24.99
CA VAL A 16 -1.79 10.12 -25.59
C VAL A 16 -2.58 10.96 -26.60
N ASP A 17 -2.94 12.20 -26.23
CA ASP A 17 -3.72 13.09 -27.09
C ASP A 17 -2.95 13.50 -28.37
N GLN A 18 -1.61 13.48 -28.32
CA GLN A 18 -0.73 13.88 -29.41
C GLN A 18 -0.20 12.72 -30.27
N THR A 19 -0.45 11.47 -29.86
CA THR A 19 0.15 10.29 -30.52
C THR A 19 -0.96 9.39 -31.04
N ASP A 20 -1.08 9.32 -32.37
CA ASP A 20 -2.08 8.45 -33.00
C ASP A 20 -1.87 6.97 -32.62
N GLY A 21 -2.96 6.30 -32.26
CA GLY A 21 -2.95 4.92 -31.76
C GLY A 21 -2.39 4.73 -30.34
N ALA A 22 -2.05 5.79 -29.60
CA ALA A 22 -1.62 5.66 -28.21
C ALA A 22 -2.78 5.25 -27.29
N TRP A 23 -2.44 4.52 -26.23
CA TRP A 23 -3.38 4.04 -25.22
C TRP A 23 -2.75 4.15 -23.82
N MET A 24 -3.56 4.58 -22.84
CA MET A 24 -3.12 4.72 -21.46
C MET A 24 -3.78 3.65 -20.56
N PRO A 25 -3.00 2.85 -19.81
CA PRO A 25 -3.55 1.84 -18.90
C PRO A 25 -4.31 2.41 -17.69
N SER A 26 -4.02 3.66 -17.31
CA SER A 26 -4.72 4.40 -16.24
C SER A 26 -4.85 3.64 -14.91
N GLN A 27 -3.72 3.18 -14.35
CA GLN A 27 -3.69 2.29 -13.17
C GLN A 27 -4.40 2.82 -11.91
N PHE A 28 -4.67 4.11 -11.81
CA PHE A 28 -5.38 4.72 -10.67
C PHE A 28 -6.91 4.62 -10.78
N ASP A 29 -7.44 4.42 -11.99
CA ASP A 29 -8.89 4.45 -12.26
C ASP A 29 -9.40 3.22 -13.02
N ASN A 30 -8.49 2.41 -13.57
CA ASN A 30 -8.84 1.21 -14.33
C ASN A 30 -9.30 0.10 -13.38
N SER A 31 -10.58 -0.28 -13.50
CA SER A 31 -11.24 -1.30 -12.66
C SER A 31 -10.63 -2.70 -12.79
N ALA A 32 -9.85 -2.98 -13.84
CA ALA A 32 -9.09 -4.21 -13.96
C ALA A 32 -8.07 -4.39 -12.82
N ASN A 33 -7.57 -3.28 -12.23
CA ASN A 33 -6.62 -3.29 -11.13
C ASN A 33 -7.21 -3.90 -9.84
N PRO A 34 -8.30 -3.38 -9.23
CA PRO A 34 -8.93 -4.06 -8.09
C PRO A 34 -9.51 -5.43 -8.46
N ALA A 35 -10.04 -5.60 -9.68
CA ALA A 35 -10.65 -6.85 -10.10
C ALA A 35 -9.66 -8.03 -10.10
N ILE A 36 -8.41 -7.82 -10.54
CA ILE A 36 -7.43 -8.91 -10.53
C ILE A 36 -7.16 -9.37 -9.09
N HIS A 37 -6.96 -8.44 -8.15
CA HIS A 37 -6.71 -8.77 -6.75
C HIS A 37 -7.89 -9.45 -6.06
N ALA A 38 -9.13 -9.10 -6.40
CA ALA A 38 -10.31 -9.80 -5.91
C ALA A 38 -10.38 -11.25 -6.41
N SER A 39 -9.98 -11.49 -7.68
CA SER A 39 -10.05 -12.82 -8.30
C SER A 39 -8.82 -13.71 -8.08
N THR A 40 -7.67 -13.15 -7.69
CA THR A 40 -6.42 -13.89 -7.46
C THR A 40 -5.91 -13.70 -6.04
N THR A 41 -5.37 -12.54 -5.70
CA THR A 41 -4.71 -12.28 -4.42
C THR A 41 -5.60 -12.60 -3.21
N ALA A 42 -6.87 -12.22 -3.26
CA ALA A 42 -7.83 -12.54 -2.21
C ALA A 42 -8.09 -14.05 -2.11
N HIS A 43 -8.16 -14.74 -3.25
CA HIS A 43 -8.40 -16.20 -3.30
C HIS A 43 -7.19 -17.00 -2.83
N GLU A 44 -5.97 -16.51 -3.11
CA GLU A 44 -4.73 -17.04 -2.53
C GLU A 44 -4.75 -16.90 -1.00
N ILE A 45 -5.10 -15.72 -0.48
CA ILE A 45 -5.24 -15.49 0.97
C ILE A 45 -6.33 -16.40 1.58
N LEU A 46 -7.49 -16.55 0.92
CA LEU A 46 -8.54 -17.45 1.40
C LEU A 46 -8.07 -18.90 1.45
N ALA A 47 -7.35 -19.36 0.43
CA ALA A 47 -6.84 -20.73 0.36
C ALA A 47 -5.82 -21.00 1.46
N ASP A 48 -4.84 -20.11 1.64
CA ASP A 48 -3.75 -20.28 2.61
C ASP A 48 -4.21 -20.17 4.07
N PHE A 49 -5.28 -19.40 4.32
CA PHE A 49 -5.77 -19.11 5.67
C PHE A 49 -7.20 -19.63 5.91
N ALA A 50 -7.66 -20.62 5.13
CA ALA A 50 -9.00 -21.18 5.22
C ALA A 50 -9.33 -21.69 6.64
N ASP A 51 -8.39 -22.41 7.25
CA ASP A 51 -8.54 -23.01 8.59
C ASP A 51 -8.23 -22.03 9.73
N ALA A 52 -7.62 -20.89 9.42
CA ALA A 52 -7.15 -19.90 10.38
C ALA A 52 -7.32 -18.48 9.83
N PRO A 53 -8.56 -17.95 9.83
CA PRO A 53 -8.89 -16.66 9.22
C PRO A 53 -7.98 -15.52 9.69
N ILE A 54 -7.77 -14.56 8.78
CA ILE A 54 -7.14 -13.27 9.10
C ILE A 54 -8.18 -12.38 9.78
N ASP A 55 -7.80 -11.68 10.85
CA ASP A 55 -8.68 -10.71 11.50
C ASP A 55 -8.53 -9.32 10.88
N VAL A 56 -7.30 -8.93 10.57
CA VAL A 56 -6.98 -7.58 10.09
C VAL A 56 -5.96 -7.62 8.97
N MET A 57 -6.24 -6.94 7.86
CA MET A 57 -5.25 -6.61 6.83
C MET A 57 -4.82 -5.15 6.96
N ILE A 58 -3.52 -4.91 6.98
CA ILE A 58 -2.92 -3.57 7.05
C ILE A 58 -1.93 -3.45 5.91
N THR A 59 -2.15 -2.51 5.00
CA THR A 59 -1.32 -2.40 3.79
C THR A 59 -1.32 -0.99 3.21
N GLY A 60 -0.20 -0.59 2.62
CA GLY A 60 0.03 0.70 1.99
C GLY A 60 -0.85 0.95 0.77
N VAL A 61 -1.16 2.22 0.52
CA VAL A 61 -2.02 2.63 -0.59
C VAL A 61 -1.24 3.42 -1.63
N GLY A 62 -0.96 2.77 -2.76
CA GLY A 62 -0.51 3.41 -4.00
C GLY A 62 -1.70 3.69 -4.92
N THR A 63 -2.07 2.72 -5.76
CA THR A 63 -3.29 2.78 -6.58
C THR A 63 -4.56 2.38 -5.84
N GLY A 64 -4.43 1.68 -4.70
CA GLY A 64 -5.55 1.17 -3.90
C GLY A 64 -6.16 -0.13 -4.40
N GLY A 65 -5.77 -0.64 -5.58
CA GLY A 65 -6.41 -1.80 -6.19
C GLY A 65 -6.31 -3.08 -5.35
N HIS A 66 -5.14 -3.42 -4.81
CA HIS A 66 -4.99 -4.63 -3.99
C HIS A 66 -5.79 -4.55 -2.69
N LEU A 67 -5.76 -3.39 -2.01
CA LEU A 67 -6.50 -3.17 -0.78
C LEU A 67 -8.01 -3.27 -1.04
N THR A 68 -8.52 -2.60 -2.06
CA THR A 68 -9.94 -2.67 -2.46
C THR A 68 -10.34 -4.10 -2.81
N GLY A 69 -9.64 -4.74 -3.75
CA GLY A 69 -9.99 -6.08 -4.24
C GLY A 69 -9.95 -7.12 -3.13
N CYS A 70 -8.92 -7.09 -2.28
CA CYS A 70 -8.82 -8.01 -1.15
C CYS A 70 -9.85 -7.69 -0.07
N ALA A 71 -10.07 -6.42 0.29
CA ALA A 71 -11.02 -6.07 1.34
C ALA A 71 -12.46 -6.45 0.97
N GLU A 72 -12.89 -6.14 -0.26
CA GLU A 72 -14.25 -6.47 -0.71
C GLU A 72 -14.48 -7.97 -0.80
N GLU A 73 -13.49 -8.74 -1.28
CA GLU A 73 -13.64 -10.18 -1.38
C GLU A 73 -13.57 -10.86 -0.01
N LEU A 74 -12.54 -10.59 0.80
CA LEU A 74 -12.35 -11.25 2.10
C LEU A 74 -13.50 -10.96 3.08
N LYS A 75 -14.10 -9.77 3.04
CA LYS A 75 -15.28 -9.42 3.87
C LYS A 75 -16.53 -10.27 3.56
N LYS A 76 -16.62 -10.89 2.38
CA LYS A 76 -17.72 -11.82 2.06
C LYS A 76 -17.60 -13.15 2.79
N HIS A 77 -16.37 -13.54 3.14
CA HIS A 77 -16.06 -14.86 3.72
C HIS A 77 -15.81 -14.81 5.22
N TRP A 78 -15.17 -13.74 5.72
CA TRP A 78 -14.79 -13.63 7.13
C TRP A 78 -15.52 -12.49 7.82
N ALA A 79 -16.56 -12.86 8.58
CA ALA A 79 -17.32 -11.91 9.37
C ALA A 79 -16.42 -11.23 10.41
N GLY A 80 -16.40 -9.90 10.40
CA GLY A 80 -15.58 -9.10 11.32
C GLY A 80 -14.18 -8.74 10.80
N PHE A 81 -13.77 -9.25 9.62
CA PHE A 81 -12.51 -8.88 8.99
C PHE A 81 -12.40 -7.36 8.79
N LYS A 82 -11.24 -6.80 9.15
CA LYS A 82 -10.93 -5.38 9.03
C LYS A 82 -9.81 -5.12 8.03
N ALA A 83 -9.91 -4.04 7.29
CA ALA A 83 -8.89 -3.63 6.32
C ALA A 83 -8.48 -2.18 6.57
N TYR A 84 -7.19 -1.92 6.73
CA TYR A 84 -6.65 -0.58 6.94
C TYR A 84 -5.62 -0.21 5.86
N GLY A 85 -5.76 0.99 5.31
CA GLY A 85 -4.73 1.60 4.48
C GLY A 85 -3.53 2.05 5.32
N VAL A 86 -2.36 2.16 4.69
CA VAL A 86 -1.19 2.85 5.25
C VAL A 86 -0.84 4.01 4.33
N GLU A 87 -0.66 5.19 4.92
CA GLU A 87 -0.29 6.40 4.19
C GLU A 87 0.83 7.18 4.90
N PRO A 88 1.59 8.01 4.19
CA PRO A 88 2.62 8.85 4.79
C PRO A 88 2.01 9.96 5.66
N GLU A 89 2.58 10.21 6.84
CA GLU A 89 2.19 11.33 7.72
C GLU A 89 2.27 12.70 7.00
N LEU A 90 3.18 12.85 6.05
CA LEU A 90 3.37 14.08 5.27
C LEU A 90 2.41 14.22 4.08
N SER A 91 1.60 13.19 3.77
CA SER A 91 0.62 13.22 2.67
C SER A 91 -0.65 12.41 3.02
N PRO A 92 -1.36 12.72 4.13
CA PRO A 92 -2.38 11.83 4.67
C PRO A 92 -3.77 12.10 4.08
N VAL A 93 -3.88 11.93 2.75
CA VAL A 93 -5.08 12.27 1.98
C VAL A 93 -6.29 11.38 2.31
N ILE A 94 -6.09 10.12 2.73
CA ILE A 94 -7.17 9.19 3.10
C ILE A 94 -7.79 9.62 4.44
N ASN A 95 -6.98 10.14 5.37
CA ASN A 95 -7.45 10.75 6.61
C ASN A 95 -7.95 12.21 6.44
N GLY A 96 -8.07 12.72 5.20
CA GLY A 96 -8.59 14.06 4.92
C GLY A 96 -7.58 15.19 5.09
N GLY A 97 -6.29 14.88 5.23
CA GLY A 97 -5.21 15.85 5.23
C GLY A 97 -4.83 16.35 3.83
N GLN A 98 -3.82 17.21 3.76
CA GLN A 98 -3.32 17.77 2.51
C GLN A 98 -2.19 16.91 1.93
N PRO A 99 -2.08 16.82 0.59
CA PRO A 99 -0.96 16.12 -0.03
C PRO A 99 0.36 16.87 0.21
N GLY A 100 1.45 16.13 0.36
CA GLY A 100 2.78 16.68 0.56
C GLY A 100 3.89 15.74 0.10
N PRO A 101 5.11 16.26 -0.14
CA PRO A 101 6.23 15.42 -0.55
C PRO A 101 6.65 14.48 0.57
N HIS A 102 6.91 13.22 0.24
CA HIS A 102 7.41 12.21 1.19
C HIS A 102 8.35 11.22 0.51
N PRO A 103 9.24 10.54 1.26
CA PRO A 103 10.22 9.61 0.70
C PRO A 103 9.75 8.15 0.64
N ILE A 104 8.57 7.82 1.16
CA ILE A 104 8.03 6.44 1.14
C ILE A 104 7.55 6.08 -0.28
N GLN A 105 8.42 5.49 -1.09
CA GLN A 105 8.11 5.14 -2.48
C GLN A 105 7.04 4.05 -2.58
N GLY A 106 6.18 4.15 -3.59
CA GLY A 106 5.13 3.16 -3.90
C GLY A 106 3.76 3.42 -3.28
N ILE A 107 3.66 4.28 -2.26
CA ILE A 107 2.38 4.66 -1.61
C ILE A 107 2.22 6.19 -1.59
N GLY A 108 1.05 6.70 -1.19
CA GLY A 108 0.84 8.13 -0.94
C GLY A 108 0.85 8.99 -2.20
N ALA A 109 0.07 8.65 -3.22
CA ALA A 109 0.07 9.33 -4.53
C ALA A 109 -0.28 10.84 -4.49
N GLY A 110 -0.71 11.38 -3.35
CA GLY A 110 -1.10 12.79 -3.18
C GLY A 110 -2.55 13.08 -3.57
N PHE A 111 -3.36 12.04 -3.76
CA PHE A 111 -4.80 12.08 -3.97
C PHE A 111 -5.39 10.71 -3.61
N ILE A 112 -6.70 10.61 -3.43
CA ILE A 112 -7.41 9.33 -3.29
C ILE A 112 -7.63 8.75 -4.69
N PRO A 113 -7.04 7.60 -5.06
CA PRO A 113 -7.25 6.98 -6.37
C PRO A 113 -8.69 6.54 -6.58
N GLY A 114 -9.19 6.56 -7.81
CA GLY A 114 -10.52 6.01 -8.15
C GLY A 114 -10.66 4.52 -7.79
N ASN A 115 -9.56 3.78 -7.85
CA ASN A 115 -9.47 2.36 -7.46
C ASN A 115 -9.46 2.10 -5.95
N LEU A 116 -9.35 3.12 -5.09
CA LEU A 116 -9.50 2.96 -3.64
C LEU A 116 -10.96 3.16 -3.23
N HIS A 117 -11.69 2.06 -3.01
CA HIS A 117 -13.06 2.13 -2.49
C HIS A 117 -13.02 2.36 -0.98
N THR A 118 -13.07 3.62 -0.55
CA THR A 118 -12.93 3.98 0.88
C THR A 118 -14.01 3.37 1.78
N ALA A 119 -15.19 3.05 1.23
CA ALA A 119 -16.24 2.32 1.94
C ALA A 119 -15.89 0.84 2.24
N ALA A 120 -14.91 0.27 1.53
CA ALA A 120 -14.45 -1.10 1.73
C ALA A 120 -13.42 -1.22 2.87
N ILE A 121 -12.87 -0.12 3.37
CA ILE A 121 -11.84 -0.12 4.42
C ILE A 121 -12.32 0.51 5.73
N ASP A 122 -11.63 0.20 6.82
CA ASP A 122 -11.97 0.58 8.19
C ASP A 122 -11.12 1.76 8.72
N GLY A 123 -10.30 2.35 7.86
CA GLY A 123 -9.49 3.54 8.13
C GLY A 123 -8.12 3.50 7.45
N ALA A 124 -7.28 4.49 7.75
CA ALA A 124 -5.89 4.52 7.33
C ALA A 124 -4.96 4.90 8.48
N ILE A 125 -3.80 4.27 8.53
CA ILE A 125 -2.75 4.47 9.54
C ILE A 125 -1.66 5.34 8.92
N GLN A 126 -1.31 6.43 9.62
CA GLN A 126 -0.24 7.31 9.20
C GLN A 126 1.12 6.80 9.70
N VAL A 127 2.11 6.81 8.82
CA VAL A 127 3.48 6.36 9.13
C VAL A 127 4.51 7.40 8.71
N GLY A 128 5.44 7.69 9.62
CA GLY A 128 6.59 8.54 9.37
C GLY A 128 7.65 7.85 8.50
N ALA A 129 8.38 8.66 7.73
CA ALA A 129 9.42 8.16 6.83
C ALA A 129 10.52 7.35 7.54
N GLU A 130 11.00 7.84 8.68
CA GLU A 130 12.07 7.17 9.44
C GLU A 130 11.58 5.89 10.11
N GLU A 131 10.32 5.84 10.56
CA GLU A 131 9.70 4.60 11.07
C GLU A 131 9.63 3.53 9.97
N ALA A 132 9.21 3.92 8.77
CA ALA A 132 9.13 3.03 7.62
C ALA A 132 10.51 2.46 7.24
N LYS A 133 11.52 3.33 7.12
CA LYS A 133 12.89 2.91 6.81
C LYS A 133 13.47 2.01 7.91
N GLU A 134 13.23 2.35 9.17
CA GLU A 134 13.75 1.57 10.29
C GLU A 134 13.14 0.17 10.33
N MET A 135 11.83 0.04 10.15
CA MET A 135 11.20 -1.28 10.10
C MET A 135 11.68 -2.13 8.91
N ALA A 136 11.96 -1.53 7.75
CA ALA A 136 12.55 -2.25 6.63
C ALA A 136 13.98 -2.72 6.93
N ARG A 137 14.82 -1.90 7.59
CA ARG A 137 16.17 -2.31 8.02
C ARG A 137 16.13 -3.40 9.07
N ARG A 138 15.20 -3.31 10.03
CA ARG A 138 14.98 -4.35 11.04
C ARG A 138 14.52 -5.66 10.42
N ALA A 139 13.60 -5.62 9.45
CA ALA A 139 13.18 -6.82 8.71
C ALA A 139 14.37 -7.53 8.04
N ALA A 140 15.33 -6.79 7.49
CA ALA A 140 16.53 -7.37 6.92
C ALA A 140 17.46 -7.99 7.98
N ARG A 141 17.65 -7.30 9.12
CA ARG A 141 18.59 -7.70 10.17
C ARG A 141 18.06 -8.83 11.07
N GLU A 142 16.78 -8.76 11.41
CA GLU A 142 16.13 -9.61 12.41
C GLU A 142 15.45 -10.81 11.75
N GLU A 143 14.85 -10.63 10.56
CA GLU A 143 14.03 -11.64 9.88
C GLU A 143 14.64 -12.15 8.56
N GLY A 144 15.79 -11.61 8.15
CA GLY A 144 16.43 -11.97 6.87
C GLY A 144 15.63 -11.56 5.63
N MET A 145 14.69 -10.61 5.77
CA MET A 145 13.84 -10.13 4.68
C MET A 145 14.30 -8.75 4.19
N LEU A 146 14.98 -8.71 3.05
CA LEU A 146 15.37 -7.45 2.41
C LEU A 146 14.20 -6.85 1.61
N VAL A 147 13.48 -5.91 2.23
CA VAL A 147 12.23 -5.32 1.69
C VAL A 147 12.37 -3.82 1.36
N GLY A 148 11.46 -3.30 0.53
CA GLY A 148 11.37 -1.87 0.24
C GLY A 148 10.79 -1.01 1.38
N ILE A 149 10.84 0.32 1.21
CA ILE A 149 10.42 1.30 2.23
C ILE A 149 8.91 1.21 2.50
N SER A 150 8.08 0.95 1.49
CA SER A 150 6.62 0.77 1.64
C SER A 150 6.26 -0.48 2.45
N SER A 151 7.01 -1.57 2.29
CA SER A 151 6.88 -2.77 3.14
C SER A 151 7.25 -2.45 4.58
N GLY A 152 8.34 -1.69 4.79
CA GLY A 152 8.69 -1.14 6.11
C GLY A 152 7.58 -0.26 6.71
N ALA A 153 6.94 0.59 5.91
CA ALA A 153 5.80 1.38 6.36
C ALA A 153 4.62 0.51 6.81
N THR A 154 4.37 -0.58 6.10
CA THR A 154 3.33 -1.55 6.46
C THR A 154 3.64 -2.23 7.80
N LEU A 155 4.88 -2.67 7.99
CA LEU A 155 5.34 -3.26 9.26
C LEU A 155 5.26 -2.25 10.42
N ALA A 156 5.61 -0.99 10.19
CA ALA A 156 5.46 0.07 11.19
C ALA A 156 3.99 0.31 11.56
N ALA A 157 3.09 0.36 10.58
CA ALA A 157 1.65 0.49 10.81
C ALA A 157 1.08 -0.70 11.61
N ILE A 158 1.51 -1.92 11.27
CA ILE A 158 1.15 -3.12 12.04
C ILE A 158 1.59 -2.95 13.49
N ALA A 159 2.87 -2.60 13.73
CA ALA A 159 3.40 -2.40 15.07
C ALA A 159 2.61 -1.36 15.88
N LYS A 160 2.20 -0.24 15.25
CA LYS A 160 1.34 0.79 15.88
C LYS A 160 -0.04 0.23 16.25
N LYS A 161 -0.61 -0.65 15.42
CA LYS A 161 -1.98 -1.16 15.59
C LYS A 161 -2.08 -2.30 16.60
N LEU A 162 -1.01 -3.07 16.83
CA LEU A 162 -1.03 -4.30 17.66
C LEU A 162 -1.66 -4.09 19.05
N GLY A 163 -1.38 -2.96 19.71
CA GLY A 163 -1.91 -2.68 21.06
C GLY A 163 -3.44 -2.48 21.11
N GLU A 164 -4.08 -2.23 19.97
CA GLU A 164 -5.53 -2.06 19.86
C GLU A 164 -6.25 -3.35 19.43
N LEU A 165 -5.50 -4.38 19.02
CA LEU A 165 -6.06 -5.64 18.54
C LEU A 165 -6.24 -6.63 19.70
N PRO A 166 -7.26 -7.51 19.63
CA PRO A 166 -7.39 -8.60 20.59
C PRO A 166 -6.13 -9.47 20.64
N ALA A 167 -5.80 -9.99 21.83
CA ALA A 167 -4.71 -10.94 21.97
C ALA A 167 -4.96 -12.16 21.08
N GLY A 168 -3.95 -12.55 20.29
CA GLY A 168 -4.04 -13.65 19.34
C GLY A 168 -4.64 -13.28 17.97
N ALA A 169 -4.99 -12.01 17.73
CA ALA A 169 -5.44 -11.56 16.42
C ALA A 169 -4.38 -11.80 15.34
N ARG A 170 -4.83 -12.28 14.18
CA ARG A 170 -3.99 -12.53 13.01
C ARG A 170 -4.00 -11.32 12.08
N VAL A 171 -2.81 -10.80 11.82
CA VAL A 171 -2.61 -9.61 10.99
C VAL A 171 -1.91 -9.99 9.70
N LEU A 172 -2.48 -9.59 8.56
CA LEU A 172 -1.87 -9.71 7.24
C LEU A 172 -1.29 -8.37 6.81
N GLY A 173 -0.01 -8.38 6.44
CA GLY A 173 0.67 -7.28 5.77
C GLY A 173 1.17 -7.68 4.39
N PHE A 174 1.51 -6.70 3.55
CA PHE A 174 2.08 -6.92 2.22
C PHE A 174 3.55 -6.52 2.18
N ASN A 175 4.35 -7.36 1.54
CA ASN A 175 5.67 -6.99 1.03
C ASN A 175 5.55 -6.75 -0.48
N TYR A 176 5.75 -5.52 -0.94
CA TYR A 176 5.46 -5.13 -2.32
C TYR A 176 6.61 -5.44 -3.28
N ASP A 177 7.85 -5.30 -2.80
CA ASP A 177 9.06 -5.45 -3.59
C ASP A 177 10.31 -5.73 -2.73
N THR A 178 11.39 -6.09 -3.42
CA THR A 178 12.67 -6.39 -2.79
C THR A 178 13.47 -5.11 -2.52
N GLY A 179 14.18 -5.08 -1.39
CA GLY A 179 15.00 -3.94 -0.98
C GLY A 179 16.22 -3.69 -1.89
N GLU A 180 16.60 -4.67 -2.73
CA GLU A 180 17.67 -4.51 -3.73
C GLU A 180 17.42 -3.32 -4.68
N ARG A 181 16.15 -3.06 -5.02
CA ARG A 181 15.77 -1.94 -5.90
C ARG A 181 16.03 -0.56 -5.28
N TYR A 182 16.37 -0.52 -4.00
CA TYR A 182 16.52 0.71 -3.23
C TYR A 182 17.99 1.00 -2.85
N LEU A 183 18.96 0.27 -3.39
CA LEU A 183 20.40 0.49 -3.13
C LEU A 183 20.88 1.91 -3.50
N SER A 184 20.20 2.58 -4.43
CA SER A 184 20.51 3.96 -4.82
C SER A 184 19.69 5.03 -4.08
N VAL A 185 18.87 4.64 -3.10
CA VAL A 185 18.06 5.58 -2.31
C VAL A 185 18.91 6.14 -1.17
N PRO A 186 19.19 7.45 -1.13
CA PRO A 186 19.95 8.05 -0.04
C PRO A 186 19.27 7.82 1.31
N ASP A 187 20.10 7.63 2.35
CA ASP A 187 19.67 7.52 3.75
C ASP A 187 18.63 6.41 4.02
N PHE A 188 18.64 5.34 3.22
CA PHE A 188 17.79 4.17 3.46
C PHE A 188 18.60 2.99 4.00
N LEU A 189 19.54 2.46 3.21
CA LEU A 189 20.39 1.34 3.60
C LEU A 189 21.70 1.87 4.22
N PRO A 190 22.33 1.10 5.13
CA PRO A 190 23.62 1.48 5.70
C PRO A 190 24.66 1.68 4.59
N VAL A 191 25.40 2.77 4.68
CA VAL A 191 26.64 2.98 3.92
C VAL A 191 27.82 2.54 4.79
N GLU A 192 28.79 1.85 4.17
CA GLU A 192 30.07 1.49 4.81
C GLU A 192 30.88 2.71 5.24
#